data_AF-A0A143QEU7-F1
#
_entry.id   AF-A0A143QEU7-F1
#
_cell.length_a   1.000
_cell.length_b   1.000
_cell.length_c   1.000
_cell.angle_alpha   90.00
_cell.angle_beta   90.00
_cell.angle_gamma   90.00
#
_symmetry.space_group_name_H-M   'P 1'
#
loop_
_entity.id
_entity.type
_entity.pdbx_description
1 polymer ?
#
loop_
_entity_poly.entity_id
_entity_poly.type
_entity_poly.pdbx_seq_one_letter_code
_entity_poly.pdbx_strand_id
1 'polypeptide(L)'
;MISKAASNTVALVSWATVAVLVFDGFLSGILSVFFLPTYVGSVQFPISAVLGGIANVALVLAARKVAERPIWVASPLLGWFVAVVLCMFGGPGNDVLLLADWRTMLLIVAGAGPAGVLLFMFRMKAITASVRADPHSGARPRSSSGSAVR
;
A
#
# COMPACT_ATOMS: atom_id res chain seq x y z
N MET A 1 35.64 -8.09 -0.26
CA MET A 1 34.98 -7.48 0.92
C MET A 1 34.14 -6.24 0.57
N ILE A 2 34.49 -5.46 -0.46
CA ILE A 2 33.82 -4.20 -0.84
C ILE A 2 32.36 -4.39 -1.34
N SER A 3 32.08 -5.49 -2.06
CA SER A 3 30.73 -5.81 -2.59
C SER A 3 29.66 -6.03 -1.51
N LYS A 4 30.03 -6.62 -0.36
CA LYS A 4 29.10 -6.88 0.74
C LYS A 4 28.69 -5.60 1.47
N ALA A 5 29.63 -4.67 1.64
CA ALA A 5 29.36 -3.36 2.23
C ALA A 5 28.41 -2.53 1.34
N ALA A 6 28.65 -2.48 0.03
CA ALA A 6 27.78 -1.77 -0.90
C ALA A 6 26.35 -2.35 -0.95
N SER A 7 26.23 -3.68 -0.96
CA SER A 7 24.93 -4.37 -0.88
C SER A 7 24.16 -4.03 0.40
N ASN A 8 24.86 -3.99 1.54
CA ASN A 8 24.24 -3.66 2.82
C ASN A 8 23.73 -2.21 2.83
N THR A 9 24.48 -1.27 2.26
CA THR A 9 24.06 0.14 2.18
C THR A 9 22.80 0.31 1.32
N VAL A 10 22.71 -0.37 0.17
CA VAL A 10 21.52 -0.29 -0.70
C VAL A 10 20.30 -0.89 -0.01
N ALA A 11 20.47 -2.04 0.64
CA ALA A 11 19.43 -2.62 1.48
C ALA A 11 19.04 -1.65 2.61
N LEU A 12 20.02 -0.93 3.17
CA LEU A 12 19.81 0.01 4.26
C LEU A 12 18.87 1.15 3.84
N VAL A 13 19.20 1.76 2.70
CA VAL A 13 18.44 2.88 2.13
C VAL A 13 17.04 2.44 1.70
N SER A 14 16.89 1.25 1.13
CA SER A 14 15.58 0.71 0.75
C SER A 14 14.67 0.54 1.96
N TRP A 15 15.15 -0.10 3.04
CA TRP A 15 14.31 -0.28 4.24
C TRP A 15 14.02 1.04 4.93
N ALA A 16 14.98 1.96 4.98
CA ALA A 16 14.79 3.28 5.58
C ALA A 16 13.71 4.06 4.83
N THR A 17 13.72 4.00 3.50
CA THR A 17 12.73 4.68 2.66
C THR A 17 11.34 4.06 2.85
N VAL A 18 11.23 2.72 2.94
CA VAL A 18 9.96 2.05 3.25
C VAL A 18 9.45 2.45 4.63
N ALA A 19 10.32 2.54 5.64
CA ALA A 19 9.94 2.99 6.99
C ALA A 19 9.41 4.43 6.99
N VAL A 20 10.09 5.33 6.26
CA VAL A 20 9.64 6.73 6.08
C VAL A 20 8.28 6.78 5.38
N LEU A 21 8.06 5.99 4.32
CA LEU A 21 6.78 5.91 3.63
C LEU A 21 5.65 5.43 4.55
N VAL A 22 5.92 4.43 5.39
CA VAL A 22 4.93 3.95 6.38
C VAL A 22 4.59 5.04 7.39
N PHE A 23 5.60 5.72 7.91
CA PHE A 23 5.41 6.82 8.84
C PHE A 23 4.65 7.99 8.22
N ASP A 24 4.95 8.34 6.96
CA ASP A 24 4.26 9.39 6.23
C ASP A 24 2.80 9.01 5.94
N GLY A 25 2.53 7.75 5.58
CA GLY A 25 1.17 7.23 5.46
C GLY A 25 0.39 7.30 6.78
N PHE A 26 1.03 6.94 7.89
CA PHE A 26 0.46 7.06 9.23
C PHE A 26 0.13 8.52 9.58
N LEU A 27 1.08 9.43 9.37
CA LEU A 27 0.89 10.85 9.63
C LEU A 27 -0.21 11.45 8.74
N SER A 28 -0.23 11.09 7.46
CA SER A 28 -1.30 11.45 6.53
C SER A 28 -2.67 10.96 7.00
N GLY A 29 -2.75 9.75 7.57
CA GLY A 29 -3.96 9.22 8.19
C GLY A 29 -4.44 10.08 9.36
N ILE A 30 -3.55 10.43 10.28
CA ILE A 30 -3.86 11.33 11.40
C ILE A 30 -4.38 12.67 10.90
N LEU A 31 -3.66 13.33 9.98
CA LEU A 31 -4.10 14.60 9.42
C LEU A 31 -5.46 14.46 8.73
N SER A 32 -5.69 13.37 7.99
CA SER A 32 -6.95 13.16 7.30
C SER A 32 -8.15 13.12 8.27
N VAL A 33 -7.98 12.48 9.42
CA VAL A 33 -9.00 12.41 10.48
C VAL A 33 -9.19 13.77 11.16
N PHE A 34 -8.10 14.44 11.53
CA PHE A 34 -8.16 15.73 12.22
C PHE A 34 -8.78 16.84 11.36
N PHE A 35 -8.54 16.83 10.05
CA PHE A 35 -9.12 17.78 9.10
C PHE A 35 -10.44 17.28 8.49
N LEU A 36 -10.91 16.09 8.87
CA LEU A 36 -12.23 15.61 8.46
C LEU A 36 -13.37 16.54 8.90
N PRO A 37 -13.39 17.07 10.15
CA PRO A 37 -14.36 18.04 10.63
C PRO A 37 -14.15 19.48 10.12
N THR A 38 -13.41 19.75 9.04
CA THR A 38 -13.27 21.12 8.53
C THR A 38 -14.61 21.70 8.08
N TYR A 39 -14.88 22.95 8.46
CA TYR A 39 -16.08 23.72 8.11
C TYR A 39 -15.71 24.85 7.14
N VAL A 40 -16.54 25.06 6.14
CA VAL A 40 -16.51 26.25 5.28
C VAL A 40 -17.82 26.99 5.52
N GLY A 41 -17.76 28.06 6.33
CA GLY A 41 -18.96 28.69 6.88
C GLY A 41 -19.72 27.73 7.79
N SER A 42 -20.99 27.48 7.48
CA SER A 42 -21.85 26.55 8.23
C SER A 42 -21.88 25.13 7.67
N VAL A 43 -21.23 24.87 6.53
CA VAL A 43 -21.25 23.57 5.85
C VAL A 43 -19.97 22.80 6.15
N GLN A 44 -20.13 21.54 6.57
CA GLN A 44 -19.03 20.59 6.75
C GLN A 44 -18.44 20.22 5.39
N PHE A 45 -17.14 20.44 5.21
CA PHE A 45 -16.43 20.20 3.95
C PHE A 45 -15.25 19.23 4.16
N PRO A 46 -15.46 17.91 3.97
CA PRO A 46 -14.46 16.88 4.26
C PRO A 46 -13.40 16.76 3.14
N ILE A 47 -12.72 17.86 2.82
CA ILE A 47 -11.68 17.90 1.76
C ILE A 47 -10.48 17.01 2.08
N SER A 48 -10.22 16.77 3.37
CA SER A 48 -9.13 15.92 3.83
C SER A 48 -9.25 14.48 3.31
N ALA A 49 -10.46 13.99 3.04
CA ALA A 49 -10.66 12.66 2.48
C ALA A 49 -10.12 12.53 1.05
N VAL A 50 -10.30 13.58 0.23
CA VAL A 50 -9.77 13.63 -1.13
C VAL A 50 -8.25 13.78 -1.10
N LEU A 51 -7.74 14.67 -0.23
CA LEU A 51 -6.29 14.87 -0.06
C LEU A 51 -5.60 13.60 0.45
N GLY A 52 -6.22 12.89 1.40
CA GLY A 52 -5.75 11.59 1.89
C GLY A 52 -5.71 10.54 0.77
N GLY A 53 -6.69 10.54 -0.13
CA GLY A 53 -6.70 9.68 -1.32
C GLY A 53 -5.52 9.97 -2.26
N ILE A 54 -5.28 11.26 -2.55
CA ILE A 54 -4.16 11.69 -3.39
C ILE A 54 -2.82 11.31 -2.73
N ALA A 55 -2.67 11.54 -1.42
CA ALA A 55 -1.49 11.17 -0.66
C ALA A 55 -1.24 9.66 -0.71
N ASN A 56 -2.27 8.84 -0.47
CA ASN A 56 -2.15 7.38 -0.53
C ASN A 56 -1.77 6.87 -1.93
N VAL A 57 -2.30 7.47 -3.00
CA VAL A 57 -1.89 7.16 -4.37
C VAL A 57 -0.42 7.50 -4.59
N ALA A 58 0.02 8.70 -4.21
CA ALA A 58 1.40 9.14 -4.35
C ALA A 58 2.37 8.23 -3.55
N LEU A 59 2.00 7.88 -2.33
CA LEU A 59 2.76 6.98 -1.45
C LEU A 59 2.91 5.58 -2.04
N VAL A 60 1.83 5.00 -2.56
CA VAL A 60 1.88 3.68 -3.22
C VAL A 60 2.76 3.73 -4.47
N LEU A 61 2.68 4.80 -5.26
CA LEU A 61 3.54 4.98 -6.44
C LEU A 61 5.02 5.16 -6.05
N ALA A 62 5.30 5.85 -4.95
CA ALA A 62 6.65 5.99 -4.42
C ALA A 62 7.18 4.65 -3.88
N ALA A 63 6.38 3.92 -3.10
CA ALA A 63 6.74 2.61 -2.55
C ALA A 63 7.08 1.60 -3.65
N ARG A 64 6.39 1.64 -4.80
CA ARG A 64 6.71 0.82 -5.97
C ARG A 64 8.10 1.02 -6.56
N LYS A 65 8.71 2.19 -6.38
CA LYS A 65 10.05 2.46 -6.91
C LYS A 65 11.14 1.82 -6.05
N VAL A 66 10.82 1.42 -4.83
CA VAL A 66 11.80 1.00 -3.81
C VAL A 66 11.57 -0.44 -3.35
N ALA A 67 10.32 -0.91 -3.37
CA ALA A 67 9.94 -2.24 -2.91
C ALA A 67 9.62 -3.18 -4.06
N GLU A 68 10.22 -4.38 -4.04
CA GLU A 68 9.97 -5.43 -5.03
C GLU A 68 8.75 -6.29 -4.67
N ARG A 69 8.51 -6.54 -3.37
CA ARG A 69 7.38 -7.38 -2.95
C ARG A 69 6.10 -6.54 -2.83
N PRO A 70 4.96 -7.07 -3.30
CA PRO A 70 3.68 -6.35 -3.30
C PRO A 70 3.22 -5.94 -1.89
N ILE A 71 3.56 -6.72 -0.86
CA ILE A 71 3.20 -6.40 0.53
C ILE A 71 3.87 -5.10 1.02
N TRP A 72 5.12 -4.86 0.62
CA TRP A 72 5.88 -3.68 1.00
C TRP A 72 5.48 -2.44 0.19
N VAL A 73 4.87 -2.63 -0.97
CA VAL A 73 4.28 -1.54 -1.76
C VAL A 73 2.99 -1.00 -1.09
N ALA A 74 2.25 -1.87 -0.40
CA ALA A 74 1.02 -1.51 0.31
C ALA A 74 1.27 -0.98 1.73
N SER A 75 2.52 -0.98 2.22
CA SER A 75 2.85 -0.59 3.59
C SER A 75 2.45 0.84 3.98
N PRO A 76 2.59 1.91 3.15
CA PRO A 76 2.12 3.23 3.53
C PRO A 76 0.60 3.29 3.72
N LEU A 77 -0.14 2.58 2.86
CA LEU A 77 -1.60 2.49 2.97
C LEU A 77 -2.02 1.78 4.26
N LEU A 78 -1.25 0.77 4.69
CA LEU A 78 -1.46 0.11 5.97
C LEU A 78 -1.17 1.07 7.15
N GLY A 79 -0.11 1.88 7.07
CA GLY A 79 0.18 2.93 8.06
C GLY A 79 -0.98 3.92 8.19
N TRP A 80 -1.52 4.38 7.06
CA TRP A 80 -2.70 5.23 7.02
C TRP A 80 -3.92 4.56 7.67
N PHE A 81 -4.18 3.29 7.36
CA PHE A 81 -5.31 2.55 7.92
C PHE A 81 -5.19 2.39 9.45
N VAL A 82 -3.97 2.09 9.94
CA VAL A 82 -3.68 2.00 11.38
C VAL A 82 -3.97 3.34 12.05
N ALA A 83 -3.55 4.47 11.47
CA ALA A 83 -3.85 5.79 12.03
C ALA A 83 -5.37 6.04 12.13
N VAL A 84 -6.11 5.76 11.06
CA VAL A 84 -7.58 5.92 11.04
C VAL A 84 -8.23 5.07 12.12
N VAL A 85 -7.86 3.79 12.23
CA VAL A 85 -8.39 2.86 13.22
C VAL A 85 -8.05 3.31 14.64
N LEU A 86 -6.83 3.77 14.92
CA LEU A 86 -6.46 4.31 16.22
C LEU A 86 -7.33 5.52 16.59
N CYS A 87 -7.58 6.43 15.64
CA CYS A 87 -8.46 7.57 15.89
C CYS A 87 -9.93 7.18 16.09
N MET A 88 -10.38 6.01 15.60
CA MET A 88 -11.72 5.47 15.90
C MET A 88 -11.83 4.95 17.34
N PHE A 89 -10.76 4.40 17.90
CA PHE A 89 -10.76 3.88 19.28
C PHE A 89 -10.67 4.97 20.36
N GLY A 90 -10.31 6.21 19.99
CA GLY A 90 -10.34 7.36 20.89
C GLY A 90 -9.13 8.29 20.71
N GLY A 91 -9.33 9.57 21.02
CA GLY A 91 -8.33 10.62 21.03
C GLY A 91 -7.72 10.87 22.41
N PRO A 92 -6.59 11.60 22.48
CA PRO A 92 -5.95 12.02 23.72
C PRO A 92 -6.88 13.01 24.44
N GLY A 93 -7.73 12.50 25.32
CA GLY A 93 -8.85 13.25 25.92
C GLY A 93 -10.10 12.43 26.17
N ASN A 94 -10.11 11.14 25.78
CA ASN A 94 -11.27 10.24 25.84
C ASN A 94 -12.41 10.63 24.86
N ASP A 95 -12.14 11.55 23.93
CA ASP A 95 -13.06 11.94 22.86
C ASP A 95 -12.90 11.02 21.66
N VAL A 96 -14.01 10.59 21.06
CA VAL A 96 -13.98 9.84 19.80
C VAL A 96 -13.73 10.82 18.66
N LEU A 97 -12.49 10.83 18.13
CA LEU A 97 -12.09 11.73 17.03
C LEU A 97 -12.82 11.41 15.72
N LEU A 98 -13.33 10.18 15.59
CA LEU A 98 -13.87 9.66 14.35
C LEU A 98 -15.14 8.86 14.63
N LEU A 99 -16.30 9.53 14.59
CA LEU A 99 -17.59 8.87 14.72
C LEU A 99 -17.90 8.05 13.45
N ALA A 100 -18.64 6.95 13.59
CA ALA A 100 -19.11 6.15 12.46
C ALA A 100 -20.23 6.87 11.69
N ASP A 101 -19.86 7.90 10.95
CA ASP A 101 -20.75 8.75 10.15
C ASP A 101 -20.40 8.65 8.64
N TRP A 102 -21.21 9.26 7.77
CA TRP A 102 -21.01 9.29 6.32
C TRP A 102 -19.63 9.84 5.92
N ARG A 103 -19.07 10.74 6.73
CA ARG A 103 -17.73 11.33 6.53
C ARG A 103 -16.63 10.28 6.63
N THR A 104 -16.80 9.31 7.53
CA THR A 104 -15.89 8.18 7.74
C THR A 104 -15.93 7.24 6.57
N MET A 105 -17.14 6.94 6.07
CA MET A 105 -17.30 6.16 4.84
C MET A 105 -16.63 6.87 3.67
N LEU A 106 -16.79 8.20 3.55
CA LEU A 106 -16.14 8.99 2.52
C LEU A 106 -14.62 8.98 2.66
N LEU A 107 -14.08 9.09 3.87
CA LEU A 107 -12.65 8.98 4.15
C LEU A 107 -12.09 7.62 3.75
N ILE A 108 -12.76 6.52 4.09
CA ILE A 108 -12.31 5.17 3.73
C ILE A 108 -12.38 4.97 2.21
N VAL A 109 -13.49 5.35 1.58
CA VAL A 109 -13.67 5.14 0.13
C VAL A 109 -12.76 6.05 -0.68
N ALA A 110 -12.70 7.35 -0.38
CA ALA A 110 -11.86 8.30 -1.11
C ALA A 110 -10.37 8.15 -0.76
N GLY A 111 -10.07 7.87 0.52
CA GLY A 111 -8.71 7.73 1.04
C GLY A 111 -8.03 6.43 0.60
N ALA A 112 -8.71 5.29 0.73
CA ALA A 112 -8.13 3.98 0.40
C ALA A 112 -8.56 3.44 -0.96
N GLY A 113 -9.71 3.83 -1.50
CA GLY A 113 -10.25 3.29 -2.75
C GLY A 113 -9.30 3.44 -3.95
N PRO A 114 -8.86 4.65 -4.31
CA PRO A 114 -7.98 4.87 -5.47
C PRO A 114 -6.65 4.12 -5.35
N ALA A 115 -6.02 4.16 -4.16
CA ALA A 115 -4.76 3.46 -3.89
C ALA A 115 -4.94 1.92 -3.93
N GLY A 116 -6.06 1.41 -3.40
CA GLY A 116 -6.42 0.00 -3.44
C GLY A 116 -6.63 -0.51 -4.87
N VAL A 117 -7.31 0.26 -5.71
CA VAL A 117 -7.47 -0.05 -7.15
C VAL A 117 -6.11 -0.14 -7.84
N LEU A 118 -5.19 0.79 -7.57
CA LEU A 118 -3.85 0.74 -8.15
C LEU A 118 -3.08 -0.52 -7.73
N LEU A 119 -3.10 -0.86 -6.44
CA LEU A 119 -2.48 -2.09 -5.93
C LEU A 119 -3.06 -3.33 -6.61
N PHE A 120 -4.39 -3.38 -6.78
CA PHE A 120 -5.06 -4.46 -7.48
C PHE A 120 -4.63 -4.55 -8.95
N MET A 121 -4.54 -3.42 -9.66
CA MET A 121 -4.07 -3.39 -11.05
C MET A 121 -2.63 -3.90 -11.18
N PHE A 122 -1.74 -3.54 -10.25
CA PHE A 122 -0.37 -4.05 -10.25
C PHE A 122 -0.33 -5.56 -10.03
N ARG A 123 -1.15 -6.07 -9.12
CA ARG A 123 -1.27 -7.51 -8.87
C ARG A 123 -1.79 -8.26 -10.09
N MET A 124 -2.81 -7.74 -10.77
CA MET A 124 -3.39 -8.35 -11.97
C MET A 124 -2.37 -8.43 -13.11
N LYS A 125 -1.61 -7.34 -13.36
CA LYS A 125 -0.55 -7.35 -14.37
C LYS A 125 0.50 -8.43 -14.12
N ALA A 126 0.86 -8.67 -12.85
CA ALA A 126 1.81 -9.72 -12.50
C ALA A 126 1.27 -11.14 -12.80
N ILE A 127 -0.02 -11.40 -12.55
CA ILE A 127 -0.67 -12.69 -12.88
C ILE A 127 -0.73 -12.90 -14.38
N THR A 128 -1.16 -11.88 -15.13
CA THR A 128 -1.26 -12.00 -16.58
C THR A 128 0.10 -12.20 -17.23
N ALA A 129 1.15 -11.55 -16.72
CA ALA A 129 2.52 -11.75 -17.19
C ALA A 129 3.03 -13.18 -16.93
N SER A 130 2.76 -13.76 -15.76
CA SER A 130 3.16 -15.15 -15.48
C SER A 130 2.43 -16.15 -16.37
N VAL A 131 1.13 -15.94 -16.62
CA VAL A 131 0.34 -16.79 -17.53
C VAL A 131 0.87 -16.70 -18.96
N ARG A 132 1.24 -15.50 -19.43
CA ARG A 132 1.81 -15.31 -20.77
C ARG A 132 3.23 -15.84 -20.92
N ALA A 133 4.00 -15.93 -19.84
CA ALA A 133 5.34 -16.49 -19.81
C ALA A 133 5.35 -18.02 -19.92
N ASP A 134 4.19 -18.69 -19.79
CA ASP A 134 4.03 -20.14 -19.87
C ASP A 134 3.31 -20.65 -21.16
N PRO A 135 3.71 -20.32 -22.41
CA PRO A 135 3.07 -20.87 -23.61
C PRO A 135 3.38 -22.36 -23.90
N HIS A 136 4.41 -22.94 -23.27
CA HIS A 136 5.01 -24.22 -23.69
C HIS A 136 5.20 -25.29 -22.60
N SER A 137 4.57 -25.16 -21.42
CA SER A 137 4.57 -26.23 -20.41
C SER A 137 3.86 -27.53 -20.85
N GLY A 138 3.29 -27.57 -22.07
CA GLY A 138 2.76 -28.76 -22.74
C GLY A 138 3.77 -29.62 -23.52
N ALA A 139 5.05 -29.22 -23.61
CA ALA A 139 6.09 -29.96 -24.33
C ALA A 139 7.24 -30.38 -23.41
N ARG A 140 6.95 -31.10 -22.31
CA ARG A 140 8.00 -31.93 -21.70
C ARG A 140 8.28 -33.08 -22.67
N PRO A 141 9.52 -33.26 -23.17
CA PRO A 141 9.89 -34.52 -23.76
C PRO A 141 9.68 -35.57 -22.67
N ARG A 142 8.81 -36.56 -22.92
CA ARG A 142 8.80 -37.77 -22.11
C ARG A 142 10.23 -38.26 -22.06
N SER A 143 10.84 -38.26 -20.87
CA SER A 143 12.08 -38.98 -20.65
C SER A 143 11.84 -40.39 -21.15
N SER A 144 12.49 -40.75 -22.25
CA SER A 144 12.59 -42.13 -22.70
C SER A 144 13.15 -42.89 -21.51
N SER A 145 12.26 -43.63 -20.84
CA SER A 145 12.66 -44.68 -19.94
C SER A 145 13.51 -45.62 -20.81
N GLY A 146 14.82 -45.56 -20.61
CA GLY A 146 15.78 -46.50 -21.15
C GLY A 146 15.47 -47.86 -20.57
N SER A 147 14.49 -48.51 -21.17
CA SER A 147 14.22 -49.92 -21.06
C SER A 147 15.42 -50.68 -21.62
N ALA A 148 16.06 -51.43 -20.73
CA ALA A 148 16.57 -52.78 -20.96
C ALA A 148 17.43 -53.05 -22.21
N VAL A 149 18.75 -53.15 -22.00
CA VAL A 149 19.65 -54.13 -22.66
C VAL A 149 20.75 -54.41 -21.61
N ARG A 150 20.60 -55.42 -20.74
CA ARG A 150 21.17 -56.78 -20.85
C ARG A 150 22.57 -56.85 -21.45
#